data_AF-A0A9W8IQN2-F1
#
_entry.id   AF-A0A9W8IQN2-F1
#
_cell.length_a   1.000
_cell.length_b   1.000
_cell.length_c   1.000
_cell.angle_alpha   90.00
_cell.angle_beta   90.00
_cell.angle_gamma   90.00
#
_symmetry.space_group_name_H-M   'P 1'
#
loop_
_entity.id
_entity.type
_entity.pdbx_description
1 polymer ?
#
loop_
_entity_poly.entity_id
_entity_poly.type
_entity_poly.pdbx_seq_one_letter_code
_entity_poly.pdbx_strand_id
1 'polypeptide(L)'
;MAKPPMKHWQRRRPLASSGSTTNHPSSSTSSTQGPSSSSSASRLAKIDLQVQVARGMMRSAFQKFREMFQYEVPDAEDIYDNPLYRLGVEGTKLELEVDERQPTIVTHRMYWQGNEDRVPEALSVAVASSISHLTISNCNIALADVRAVILLCPSLETLEVKQVAADANPIASLYSLASTLEYRAHGLRSLAITSHTRVDPLFDEILFPSIQSISLRLPGEGKWTNFGFLQSLGQSLKRLRIRGDIPPAGQKAIHRETARRQHGFELDMGLIYEAR
;
A
#
# COMPACT_ATOMS: atom_id res chain seq x y z
N MET A 1 34.38 -17.52 24.59
CA MET A 1 33.10 -16.78 24.42
C MET A 1 32.07 -17.76 23.88
N ALA A 2 31.06 -18.06 24.69
CA ALA A 2 30.09 -19.13 24.44
C ALA A 2 28.95 -18.68 23.51
N LYS A 3 28.60 -19.50 22.52
CA LYS A 3 27.43 -19.31 21.65
C LYS A 3 26.15 -19.67 22.40
N PRO A 4 25.05 -18.89 22.29
CA PRO A 4 23.77 -19.28 22.85
C PRO A 4 23.08 -20.33 21.96
N PRO A 5 22.30 -21.27 22.55
CA PRO A 5 21.65 -22.35 21.80
C PRO A 5 20.35 -21.89 21.12
N MET A 6 20.14 -22.37 19.89
CA MET A 6 18.90 -22.24 19.12
C MET A 6 17.77 -23.04 19.78
N LYS A 7 16.64 -22.38 20.08
CA LYS A 7 15.40 -23.04 20.51
C LYS A 7 14.61 -23.53 19.29
N HIS A 8 14.40 -24.84 19.25
CA HIS A 8 13.47 -25.54 18.36
C HIS A 8 12.03 -25.01 18.52
N TRP A 9 11.44 -24.52 17.44
CA TRP A 9 10.00 -24.26 17.36
C TRP A 9 9.25 -25.54 17.01
N GLN A 10 8.32 -25.93 17.88
CA GLN A 10 7.50 -27.11 17.77
C GLN A 10 6.40 -26.94 16.71
N ARG A 11 6.24 -27.99 15.89
CA ARG A 11 5.14 -28.19 14.95
C ARG A 11 3.79 -28.25 15.68
N ARG A 12 2.83 -27.41 15.28
CA ARG A 12 1.40 -27.63 15.56
C ARG A 12 0.74 -28.34 14.38
N ARG A 13 0.01 -29.41 14.69
CA ARG A 13 -0.85 -30.20 13.79
C ARG A 13 -2.11 -29.39 13.41
N PRO A 14 -2.70 -29.59 12.22
CA PRO A 14 -4.09 -29.22 11.99
C PRO A 14 -5.03 -30.31 12.53
N LEU A 15 -6.09 -29.87 13.21
CA LEU A 15 -7.25 -30.68 13.55
C LEU A 15 -8.12 -30.88 12.31
N ALA A 16 -8.59 -32.11 12.15
CA ALA A 16 -9.53 -32.54 11.13
C ALA A 16 -10.89 -31.85 11.28
N SER A 17 -11.52 -31.53 10.15
CA SER A 17 -12.97 -31.38 10.06
C SER A 17 -13.50 -32.41 9.07
N SER A 18 -14.15 -33.43 9.60
CA SER A 18 -14.84 -34.49 8.87
C SER A 18 -16.32 -34.14 8.68
N GLY A 19 -16.83 -34.52 7.50
CA GLY A 19 -18.23 -34.90 7.25
C GLY A 19 -19.14 -33.79 6.73
N SER A 20 -20.17 -34.04 5.93
CA SER A 20 -20.59 -35.17 5.08
C SER A 20 -21.90 -34.72 4.40
N THR A 21 -22.11 -35.07 3.12
CA THR A 21 -23.40 -35.49 2.46
C THR A 21 -24.69 -34.68 2.73
N THR A 22 -25.60 -34.35 1.79
CA THR A 22 -26.27 -35.21 0.79
C THR A 22 -27.28 -34.37 -0.04
N ASN A 23 -27.38 -34.67 -1.35
CA ASN A 23 -28.54 -34.79 -2.27
C ASN A 23 -29.83 -33.92 -2.16
N HIS A 24 -30.16 -33.24 -3.29
CA HIS A 24 -31.42 -33.14 -4.13
C HIS A 24 -32.83 -33.51 -3.56
N PRO A 25 -34.00 -33.18 -4.19
CA PRO A 25 -34.32 -32.45 -5.45
C PRO A 25 -35.52 -31.44 -5.41
N SER A 26 -35.78 -30.82 -6.58
CA SER A 26 -36.98 -30.23 -7.22
C SER A 26 -38.36 -30.12 -6.50
N SER A 27 -39.08 -29.01 -6.71
CA SER A 27 -40.37 -28.92 -7.46
C SER A 27 -41.21 -27.64 -7.16
N SER A 28 -41.51 -26.91 -8.24
CA SER A 28 -42.68 -26.11 -8.61
C SER A 28 -43.84 -25.70 -7.66
N THR A 29 -44.41 -24.55 -8.07
CA THR A 29 -45.83 -24.09 -8.16
C THR A 29 -46.43 -23.10 -7.16
N SER A 30 -47.11 -22.13 -7.80
CA SER A 30 -48.31 -21.37 -7.43
C SER A 30 -48.21 -20.08 -6.60
N SER A 31 -48.53 -19.01 -7.33
CA SER A 31 -49.01 -17.69 -6.95
C SER A 31 -50.18 -17.68 -5.96
N THR A 32 -50.14 -16.75 -5.01
CA THR A 32 -51.35 -16.15 -4.43
C THR A 32 -51.05 -14.68 -4.13
N GLN A 33 -51.69 -13.78 -4.89
CA GLN A 33 -51.75 -12.35 -4.62
C GLN A 33 -52.79 -12.10 -3.51
N GLY A 34 -52.44 -11.25 -2.55
CA GLY A 34 -53.31 -10.77 -1.47
C GLY A 34 -52.63 -9.60 -0.73
N PRO A 35 -53.39 -8.70 -0.08
CA PRO A 35 -53.33 -7.27 -0.36
C PRO A 35 -52.30 -6.48 0.44
N SER A 36 -51.94 -5.35 -0.18
CA SER A 36 -51.21 -4.19 0.33
C SER A 36 -51.62 -3.73 1.73
N SER A 37 -50.67 -3.79 2.66
CA SER A 37 -50.58 -2.84 3.78
C SER A 37 -49.17 -2.25 3.80
N SER A 38 -49.07 -1.06 3.22
CA SER A 38 -47.88 -0.22 3.22
C SER A 38 -47.63 0.31 4.64
N SER A 39 -46.95 -0.48 5.47
CA SER A 39 -46.16 0.10 6.56
C SER A 39 -44.78 0.42 5.98
N SER A 40 -44.61 1.67 5.58
CA SER A 40 -43.29 2.25 5.32
C SER A 40 -42.57 2.39 6.67
N ALA A 41 -42.19 1.25 7.25
CA ALA A 41 -41.18 1.22 8.28
C ALA A 41 -39.91 1.76 7.62
N SER A 42 -39.62 3.03 7.87
CA SER A 42 -38.39 3.70 7.50
C SER A 42 -37.26 2.77 7.89
N ARG A 43 -36.67 2.07 6.91
CA ARG A 43 -35.51 1.22 7.16
C ARG A 43 -34.45 2.17 7.68
N LEU A 44 -34.24 2.16 9.00
CA LEU A 44 -33.15 2.86 9.65
C LEU A 44 -31.92 2.49 8.84
N ALA A 45 -31.38 3.47 8.10
CA ALA A 45 -30.17 3.28 7.34
C ALA A 45 -29.16 2.73 8.34
N LYS A 46 -28.70 1.49 8.13
CA LYS A 46 -27.61 0.94 8.93
C LYS A 46 -26.44 1.86 8.66
N ILE A 47 -26.23 2.81 9.57
CA ILE A 47 -25.08 3.69 9.55
C ILE A 47 -23.90 2.75 9.73
N ASP A 48 -23.13 2.60 8.66
CA ASP A 48 -21.91 1.83 8.72
C ASP A 48 -20.90 2.61 9.56
N LEU A 49 -20.67 2.13 10.78
CA LEU A 49 -19.72 2.70 11.72
C LEU A 49 -18.31 2.78 11.13
N GLN A 50 -17.91 1.85 10.25
CA GLN A 50 -16.61 1.89 9.59
C GLN A 50 -16.53 3.08 8.64
N VAL A 51 -17.60 3.35 7.91
CA VAL A 51 -17.71 4.51 7.04
C VAL A 51 -17.69 5.81 7.86
N GLN A 52 -18.35 5.85 9.03
CA GLN A 52 -18.31 7.05 9.88
C GLN A 52 -16.93 7.30 10.51
N VAL A 53 -16.21 6.26 10.93
CA VAL A 53 -14.84 6.40 11.44
C VAL A 53 -13.90 6.86 10.33
N ALA A 54 -13.98 6.27 9.14
CA ALA A 54 -13.20 6.71 7.98
C ALA A 54 -13.48 8.19 7.64
N ARG A 55 -14.75 8.61 7.67
CA ARG A 55 -15.15 10.02 7.50
C ARG A 55 -14.54 10.93 8.57
N GLY A 56 -14.55 10.53 9.85
CA GLY A 56 -13.95 11.31 10.94
C GLY A 56 -12.43 11.50 10.78
N MET A 57 -11.73 10.44 10.36
CA MET A 57 -10.29 10.49 10.11
C MET A 57 -9.94 11.41 8.93
N MET A 58 -10.73 11.33 7.86
CA MET A 58 -10.58 12.22 6.70
C MET A 58 -10.85 13.68 7.07
N ARG A 59 -11.84 13.99 7.92
CA ARG A 59 -12.04 15.38 8.39
C ARG A 59 -10.80 15.92 9.11
N SER A 60 -10.20 15.13 9.99
CA SER A 60 -8.98 15.51 10.71
C SER A 60 -7.79 15.71 9.75
N ALA A 61 -7.64 14.81 8.77
CA ALA A 61 -6.65 14.92 7.70
C ALA A 61 -6.84 16.18 6.86
N PHE A 62 -8.05 16.43 6.37
CA PHE A 62 -8.41 17.61 5.59
C PHE A 62 -8.22 18.90 6.39
N GLN A 63 -8.57 18.90 7.68
CA GLN A 63 -8.40 20.06 8.53
C GLN A 63 -6.92 20.37 8.77
N LYS A 64 -6.08 19.36 9.00
CA LYS A 64 -4.61 19.53 9.02
C LYS A 64 -4.07 20.03 7.69
N PHE A 65 -4.58 19.50 6.59
CA PHE A 65 -4.20 19.95 5.25
C PHE A 65 -4.58 21.43 5.06
N ARG A 66 -5.78 21.83 5.49
CA ARG A 66 -6.23 23.22 5.47
C ARG A 66 -5.32 24.13 6.29
N GLU A 67 -4.99 23.72 7.52
CA GLU A 67 -4.11 24.48 8.42
C GLU A 67 -2.70 24.65 7.84
N MET A 68 -2.13 23.60 7.24
CA MET A 68 -0.77 23.62 6.69
C MET A 68 -0.66 24.38 5.37
N PHE A 69 -1.69 24.34 4.52
CA PHE A 69 -1.65 24.93 3.18
C PHE A 69 -2.49 26.21 3.06
N GLN A 70 -3.04 26.73 4.17
CA GLN A 70 -3.80 28.00 4.27
C GLN A 70 -4.91 28.15 3.21
N TYR A 71 -5.67 27.08 2.95
CA TYR A 71 -6.63 27.05 1.84
C TYR A 71 -8.08 27.27 2.27
N GLU A 72 -8.88 27.92 1.41
CA GLU A 72 -10.35 27.94 1.50
C GLU A 72 -10.90 26.66 0.88
N VAL A 73 -11.17 25.66 1.72
CA VAL A 73 -11.84 24.43 1.30
C VAL A 73 -13.35 24.64 1.44
N PRO A 74 -14.18 24.20 0.47
CA PRO A 74 -15.62 24.07 0.63
C PRO A 74 -15.98 23.37 1.95
N ASP A 75 -17.17 23.64 2.47
CA ASP A 75 -17.55 23.13 3.78
C ASP A 75 -17.43 21.60 3.80
N ALA A 76 -16.94 21.05 4.92
CA ALA A 76 -16.52 19.65 4.95
C ALA A 76 -17.66 18.68 4.58
N GLU A 77 -18.92 19.09 4.73
CA GLU A 77 -20.09 18.29 4.32
C GLU A 77 -20.22 18.14 2.80
N ASP A 78 -19.91 19.17 2.01
CA ASP A 78 -19.98 19.14 0.54
C ASP A 78 -18.98 18.14 -0.09
N ILE A 79 -17.90 17.86 0.64
CA ILE A 79 -16.86 16.90 0.25
C ILE A 79 -17.37 15.45 0.29
N TYR A 80 -18.26 15.14 1.24
CA TYR A 80 -18.68 13.76 1.51
C TYR A 80 -19.94 13.34 0.77
N ASP A 81 -20.79 14.30 0.40
CA ASP A 81 -21.96 14.03 -0.45
C ASP A 81 -21.57 13.81 -1.91
N ASN A 82 -20.32 14.12 -2.28
CA ASN A 82 -19.76 13.86 -3.59
C ASN A 82 -18.70 12.74 -3.54
N PRO A 83 -19.00 11.51 -4.01
CA PRO A 83 -18.07 10.39 -3.99
C PRO A 83 -16.84 10.59 -4.90
N LEU A 84 -16.77 11.68 -5.67
CA LEU A 84 -15.65 12.04 -6.54
C LEU A 84 -14.91 13.30 -6.06
N TYR A 85 -14.91 13.57 -4.76
CA TYR A 85 -14.24 14.75 -4.26
C TYR A 85 -12.71 14.65 -4.39
N ARG A 86 -12.13 15.66 -5.04
CA ARG A 86 -10.70 15.78 -5.30
C ARG A 86 -10.25 17.10 -4.71
N LEU A 87 -9.45 17.03 -3.65
CA LEU A 87 -8.78 18.23 -3.13
C LEU A 87 -7.39 18.28 -3.75
N GLY A 88 -7.19 19.22 -4.68
CA GLY A 88 -5.92 19.47 -5.33
C GLY A 88 -5.35 20.82 -4.90
N VAL A 89 -4.14 20.83 -4.35
CA VAL A 89 -3.28 22.03 -4.26
C VAL A 89 -2.12 21.80 -5.24
N GLU A 90 -1.46 22.85 -5.72
CA GLU A 90 -0.27 22.72 -6.57
C GLU A 90 0.66 21.62 -6.03
N GLY A 91 0.65 20.50 -6.75
CA GLY A 91 1.44 19.33 -6.41
C GLY A 91 0.81 18.30 -5.47
N THR A 92 -0.22 18.58 -4.68
CA THR A 92 -0.86 17.58 -3.81
C THR A 92 -2.28 17.29 -4.20
N LYS A 93 -2.65 16.02 -4.28
CA LYS A 93 -4.03 15.61 -4.51
C LYS A 93 -4.44 14.56 -3.48
N LEU A 94 -5.49 14.84 -2.71
CA LEU A 94 -6.14 13.84 -1.85
C LEU A 94 -7.47 13.43 -2.50
N GLU A 95 -7.66 12.13 -2.68
CA GLU A 95 -8.86 11.55 -3.27
C GLU A 95 -9.47 10.50 -2.32
N LEU A 96 -10.79 10.51 -2.25
CA LEU A 96 -11.60 9.46 -1.65
C LEU A 96 -12.25 8.66 -2.78
N GLU A 97 -12.03 7.36 -2.81
CA GLU A 97 -12.73 6.46 -3.74
C GLU A 97 -13.50 5.41 -2.94
N VAL A 98 -14.81 5.34 -3.17
CA VAL A 98 -15.68 4.31 -2.64
C VAL A 98 -15.93 3.31 -3.76
N ASP A 99 -15.59 2.04 -3.53
CA ASP A 99 -15.90 0.99 -4.50
C ASP A 99 -17.42 0.77 -4.54
N GLU A 100 -18.06 1.12 -5.64
CA GLU A 100 -19.51 0.94 -5.82
C GLU A 100 -19.94 -0.53 -5.67
N ARG A 101 -19.04 -1.48 -5.96
CA ARG A 101 -19.30 -2.93 -5.83
C ARG A 101 -19.13 -3.41 -4.40
N GLN A 102 -18.30 -2.71 -3.62
CA GLN A 102 -18.01 -3.01 -2.23
C GLN A 102 -18.02 -1.70 -1.43
N PRO A 103 -19.20 -1.12 -1.14
CA PRO A 103 -19.33 0.21 -0.55
C PRO A 103 -18.74 0.32 0.87
N THR A 104 -18.35 -0.81 1.47
CA THR A 104 -17.62 -0.88 2.74
C THR A 104 -16.13 -0.58 2.59
N ILE A 105 -15.57 -0.64 1.37
CA ILE A 105 -14.15 -0.37 1.11
C ILE A 105 -14.00 1.10 0.73
N VAL A 106 -13.37 1.84 1.63
CA VAL A 106 -13.01 3.24 1.43
C VAL A 106 -11.52 3.32 1.15
N THR A 107 -11.17 3.85 -0.02
CA THR A 107 -9.78 4.02 -0.45
C THR A 107 -9.38 5.48 -0.30
N HIS A 108 -8.33 5.73 0.49
CA HIS A 108 -7.73 7.05 0.66
C HIS A 108 -6.47 7.13 -0.18
N ARG A 109 -6.47 7.98 -1.21
CA ARG A 109 -5.32 8.17 -2.10
C ARG A 109 -4.72 9.54 -1.93
N MET A 110 -3.40 9.59 -1.76
CA MET A 110 -2.64 10.82 -1.77
C MET A 110 -1.61 10.79 -2.91
N TYR A 111 -1.57 11.86 -3.69
CA TYR A 111 -0.57 12.09 -4.72
C TYR A 111 0.20 13.34 -4.32
N TRP A 112 1.52 13.26 -4.26
CA TRP A 112 2.40 14.40 -4.04
C TRP A 112 3.37 14.58 -5.21
N GLN A 113 3.53 15.83 -5.60
CA GLN A 113 4.31 16.33 -6.72
C GLN A 113 4.69 17.79 -6.48
N GLY A 114 5.69 18.06 -5.64
CA GLY A 114 6.08 19.43 -5.31
C GLY A 114 7.57 19.60 -5.09
N ASN A 115 7.95 20.78 -4.63
CA ASN A 115 9.33 21.05 -4.23
C ASN A 115 9.77 20.11 -3.09
N GLU A 116 11.03 19.69 -3.12
CA GLU A 116 11.66 18.81 -2.14
C GLU A 116 11.55 19.37 -0.72
N ASP A 117 11.70 20.69 -0.58
CA ASP A 117 11.58 21.39 0.71
C ASP A 117 10.24 21.19 1.41
N ARG A 118 9.18 20.86 0.66
CA ARG A 118 7.81 20.67 1.18
C ARG A 118 7.40 19.21 1.37
N VAL A 119 8.30 18.27 1.06
CA VAL A 119 8.09 16.83 1.27
C VAL A 119 7.83 16.50 2.75
N PRO A 120 8.54 17.08 3.74
CA PRO A 120 8.28 16.80 5.15
C PRO A 120 6.82 17.06 5.56
N GLU A 121 6.25 18.20 5.14
CA GLU A 121 4.86 18.56 5.43
C GLU A 121 3.90 17.60 4.73
N ALA A 122 4.13 17.31 3.44
CA ALA A 122 3.31 16.36 2.69
C ALA A 122 3.28 14.97 3.32
N LEU A 123 4.45 14.46 3.76
CA LEU A 123 4.54 13.18 4.42
C LEU A 123 3.91 13.22 5.82
N SER A 124 3.98 14.34 6.53
CA SER A 124 3.28 14.51 7.81
C SER A 124 1.75 14.39 7.67
N VAL A 125 1.20 14.92 6.56
CA VAL A 125 -0.21 14.73 6.20
C VAL A 125 -0.48 13.26 5.93
N ALA A 126 0.33 12.61 5.08
CA ALA A 126 0.17 11.20 4.73
C ALA A 126 0.06 10.31 5.99
N VAL A 127 0.97 10.51 6.94
CA VAL A 127 1.00 9.79 8.23
C VAL A 127 -0.24 10.07 9.06
N ALA A 128 -0.71 11.32 9.10
CA ALA A 128 -1.90 11.70 9.85
C ALA A 128 -3.22 11.20 9.23
N SER A 129 -3.22 10.83 7.95
CA SER A 129 -4.45 10.64 7.16
C SER A 129 -4.83 9.18 6.90
N SER A 130 -4.09 8.21 7.48
CA SER A 130 -4.32 6.76 7.28
C SER A 130 -4.58 6.38 5.82
N ILE A 131 -3.73 6.92 4.95
CA ILE A 131 -3.83 6.70 3.51
C ILE A 131 -3.58 5.23 3.16
N SER A 132 -4.31 4.73 2.17
CA SER A 132 -4.10 3.38 1.63
C SER A 132 -3.28 3.39 0.35
N HIS A 133 -3.26 4.52 -0.38
CA HIS A 133 -2.45 4.69 -1.58
C HIS A 133 -1.66 5.99 -1.48
N LEU A 134 -0.35 5.91 -1.71
CA LEU A 134 0.53 7.06 -1.79
C LEU A 134 1.36 7.02 -3.07
N THR A 135 1.33 8.10 -3.82
CA THR A 135 2.24 8.33 -4.95
C THR A 135 3.05 9.59 -4.68
N ILE A 136 4.37 9.47 -4.73
CA ILE A 136 5.32 10.57 -4.59
C ILE A 136 6.09 10.71 -5.91
N SER A 137 6.08 11.90 -6.48
CA SER A 137 6.69 12.17 -7.79
C SER A 137 7.38 13.52 -7.85
N ASN A 138 8.33 13.67 -8.77
CA ASN A 138 9.06 14.91 -9.04
C ASN A 138 9.73 15.55 -7.82
N CYS A 139 10.17 14.74 -6.86
CA CYS A 139 10.98 15.17 -5.72
C CYS A 139 12.01 14.09 -5.41
N ASN A 140 13.21 14.48 -4.97
CA ASN A 140 14.17 13.53 -4.44
C ASN A 140 13.76 13.17 -3.02
N ILE A 141 13.68 11.88 -2.72
CA ILE A 141 13.51 11.42 -1.35
C ILE A 141 14.58 10.40 -1.02
N ALA A 142 15.02 10.35 0.24
CA ALA A 142 15.96 9.34 0.67
C ALA A 142 15.25 7.99 0.84
N LEU A 143 15.98 6.89 0.67
CA LEU A 143 15.43 5.55 0.92
C LEU A 143 14.93 5.39 2.36
N ALA A 144 15.58 6.07 3.31
CA ALA A 144 15.19 6.12 4.71
C ALA A 144 13.80 6.75 4.91
N ASP A 145 13.40 7.71 4.08
CA ASP A 145 12.08 8.34 4.14
C ASP A 145 11.00 7.39 3.59
N VAL A 146 11.31 6.66 2.51
CA VAL A 146 10.42 5.61 1.98
C VAL A 146 10.13 4.57 3.06
N ARG A 147 11.18 4.13 3.76
CA ARG A 147 11.06 3.22 4.91
C ARG A 147 10.21 3.83 6.02
N ALA A 148 10.48 5.08 6.40
CA ALA A 148 9.73 5.76 7.46
C ALA A 148 8.24 5.87 7.13
N VAL A 149 7.90 6.22 5.89
CA VAL A 149 6.51 6.27 5.41
C VAL A 149 5.82 4.92 5.54
N ILE A 150 6.46 3.83 5.13
CA ILE A 150 5.88 2.48 5.28
C ILE A 150 5.64 2.17 6.76
N LEU A 151 6.59 2.47 7.65
CA LEU A 151 6.43 2.17 9.07
C LEU A 151 5.38 3.04 9.77
N LEU A 152 5.25 4.30 9.36
CA LEU A 152 4.33 5.28 9.97
C LEU A 152 2.91 5.22 9.39
N CYS A 153 2.72 4.62 8.21
CA CYS A 153 1.42 4.48 7.54
C CYS A 153 0.96 3.00 7.51
N PRO A 154 0.50 2.43 8.64
CA PRO A 154 0.17 0.99 8.72
C PRO A 154 -1.00 0.56 7.81
N SER A 155 -1.84 1.49 7.38
CA SER A 155 -2.95 1.25 6.45
C SER A 155 -2.53 1.29 4.98
N LEU A 156 -1.26 1.56 4.67
CA LEU A 156 -0.77 1.74 3.31
C LEU A 156 -0.77 0.39 2.57
N GLU A 157 -1.52 0.32 1.47
CA GLU A 157 -1.60 -0.85 0.59
C GLU A 157 -0.79 -0.69 -0.69
N THR A 158 -0.72 0.54 -1.21
CA THR A 158 0.02 0.87 -2.44
C THR A 158 0.95 2.04 -2.19
N LEU A 159 2.22 1.86 -2.52
CA LEU A 159 3.22 2.93 -2.49
C LEU A 159 3.93 3.03 -3.85
N GLU A 160 3.91 4.22 -4.43
CA GLU A 160 4.69 4.57 -5.62
C GLU A 160 5.61 5.74 -5.32
N VAL A 161 6.91 5.56 -5.55
CA VAL A 161 7.94 6.59 -5.43
C VAL A 161 8.68 6.67 -6.75
N LYS A 162 8.53 7.80 -7.45
CA LYS A 162 9.14 7.97 -8.78
C LYS A 162 10.60 8.37 -8.77
N GLN A 163 11.16 8.75 -7.62
CA GLN A 163 12.57 9.13 -7.53
C GLN A 163 13.10 9.02 -6.10
N VAL A 164 13.93 8.00 -5.86
CA VAL A 164 14.81 7.91 -4.70
C VAL A 164 16.22 8.30 -5.14
N ALA A 165 16.78 9.35 -4.55
CA ALA A 165 18.11 9.83 -4.88
C ALA A 165 19.15 9.27 -3.89
N ALA A 166 20.40 9.14 -4.35
CA ALA A 166 21.49 8.60 -3.53
C ALA A 166 22.05 9.63 -2.54
N ASP A 167 21.93 10.90 -2.87
CA ASP A 167 22.42 12.09 -2.15
C ASP A 167 21.31 12.82 -1.37
N ALA A 168 20.07 12.34 -1.42
CA ALA A 168 18.99 12.90 -0.63
C ALA A 168 19.22 12.66 0.87
N ASN A 169 19.06 13.72 1.66
CA ASN A 169 19.15 13.65 3.11
C ASN A 169 17.82 13.16 3.70
N PRO A 170 17.84 12.18 4.63
CA PRO A 170 16.64 11.76 5.33
C PRO A 170 15.97 12.92 6.08
N ILE A 171 14.64 12.95 6.05
CA ILE A 171 13.83 13.91 6.79
C ILE A 171 13.90 13.55 8.28
N ALA A 172 14.66 14.34 9.03
CA ALA A 172 15.02 14.05 10.42
C ALA A 172 13.80 13.74 11.32
N SER A 173 12.69 14.46 11.14
CA SER A 173 11.47 14.26 11.93
C SER A 173 10.83 12.89 11.68
N LEU A 174 10.73 12.46 10.42
CA LEU A 174 10.17 11.16 10.05
C LEU A 174 11.09 10.03 10.48
N TYR A 175 12.39 10.19 10.26
CA TYR A 175 13.38 9.18 10.64
C TYR A 175 13.40 8.96 12.15
N SER A 176 13.39 10.03 12.95
CA SER A 176 13.34 9.93 14.41
C SER A 176 12.11 9.16 14.87
N LEU A 177 10.93 9.47 14.33
CA LEU A 177 9.69 8.76 14.67
C LEU A 177 9.78 7.28 14.27
N ALA A 178 10.19 7.00 13.04
CA ALA A 178 10.27 5.63 12.51
C ALA A 178 11.36 4.78 13.19
N SER A 179 12.43 5.39 13.71
CA SER A 179 13.50 4.68 14.42
C SER A 179 13.04 4.06 15.74
N THR A 180 11.97 4.58 16.33
CA THR A 180 11.36 4.03 17.55
C THR A 180 10.46 2.83 17.28
N LEU A 181 10.10 2.60 16.01
CA LEU A 181 9.25 1.49 15.61
C LEU A 181 10.09 0.25 15.37
N GLU A 182 9.75 -0.82 16.08
CA GLU A 182 10.36 -2.13 15.87
C GLU A 182 10.02 -2.69 14.49
N TYR A 183 10.85 -3.65 14.05
CA TYR A 183 10.65 -4.45 12.85
C TYR A 183 9.22 -4.99 12.78
N ARG A 184 8.49 -4.65 11.72
CA ARG A 184 7.10 -5.04 11.54
C ARG A 184 6.86 -5.66 10.17
N ALA A 185 5.99 -6.66 10.17
CA ALA A 185 5.35 -7.10 8.95
C ALA A 185 4.35 -6.03 8.50
N HIS A 186 4.49 -5.56 7.27
CA HIS A 186 3.63 -4.54 6.69
C HIS A 186 2.60 -5.15 5.73
N GLY A 187 1.38 -4.62 5.75
CA GLY A 187 0.28 -5.04 4.87
C GLY A 187 0.37 -4.55 3.42
N LEU A 188 1.54 -4.05 2.99
CA LEU A 188 1.71 -3.45 1.66
C LEU A 188 1.47 -4.51 0.58
N ARG A 189 0.65 -4.16 -0.43
CA ARG A 189 0.27 -5.04 -1.55
C ARG A 189 0.99 -4.68 -2.85
N SER A 190 1.26 -3.40 -3.07
CA SER A 190 1.94 -2.92 -4.28
C SER A 190 3.03 -1.93 -3.93
N LEU A 191 4.24 -2.17 -4.44
CA LEU A 191 5.38 -1.27 -4.28
C LEU A 191 5.98 -0.94 -5.64
N ALA A 192 6.02 0.33 -5.99
CA ALA A 192 6.70 0.82 -7.17
C ALA A 192 7.76 1.85 -6.77
N ILE A 193 9.03 1.60 -7.08
CA ILE A 193 10.14 2.50 -6.75
C ILE A 193 11.01 2.70 -7.99
N THR A 194 11.32 3.96 -8.30
CA THR A 194 12.47 4.30 -9.14
C THR A 194 13.57 4.83 -8.25
N SER A 195 14.74 4.17 -8.22
CA SER A 195 15.81 4.48 -7.26
C SER A 195 17.19 4.50 -7.92
N HIS A 196 17.94 5.58 -7.68
CA HIS A 196 19.35 5.71 -8.04
C HIS A 196 20.28 5.06 -7.01
N THR A 197 19.76 4.70 -5.83
CA THR A 197 20.47 3.96 -4.79
C THR A 197 19.96 2.53 -4.65
N ARG A 198 20.74 1.69 -3.98
CA ARG A 198 20.38 0.29 -3.68
C ARG A 198 19.14 0.20 -2.82
N VAL A 199 18.15 -0.61 -3.22
CA VAL A 199 16.89 -0.74 -2.48
C VAL A 199 16.82 -1.95 -1.55
N ASP A 200 17.82 -2.83 -1.55
CA ASP A 200 17.86 -4.01 -0.67
C ASP A 200 17.73 -3.71 0.83
N PRO A 201 18.29 -2.61 1.38
CA PRO A 201 18.09 -2.27 2.80
C PRO A 201 16.62 -2.13 3.20
N LEU A 202 15.75 -1.69 2.28
CA LEU A 202 14.31 -1.58 2.54
C LEU A 202 13.67 -2.94 2.88
N PHE A 203 14.13 -3.99 2.21
CA PHE A 203 13.59 -5.35 2.36
C PHE A 203 14.29 -6.15 3.45
N ASP A 204 15.50 -5.77 3.83
CA ASP A 204 16.18 -6.35 5.00
C ASP A 204 15.48 -5.93 6.30
N GLU A 205 14.87 -4.74 6.32
CA GLU A 205 14.28 -4.12 7.50
C GLU A 205 12.75 -4.22 7.60
N ILE A 206 12.05 -4.57 6.52
CA ILE A 206 10.57 -4.68 6.52
C ILE A 206 10.14 -5.98 5.84
N LEU A 207 9.29 -6.76 6.52
CA LEU A 207 8.64 -7.91 5.90
C LEU A 207 7.37 -7.49 5.18
N PHE A 208 7.20 -7.99 3.96
CA PHE A 208 6.00 -7.74 3.17
C PHE A 208 5.25 -9.06 2.87
N PRO A 209 4.56 -9.67 3.86
CA PRO A 209 3.86 -10.95 3.66
C PRO A 209 2.70 -10.85 2.65
N SER A 210 2.14 -9.65 2.49
CA SER A 210 0.97 -9.38 1.64
C SER A 210 1.32 -8.79 0.27
N ILE A 211 2.60 -8.60 -0.04
CA ILE A 211 3.02 -7.99 -1.30
C ILE A 211 2.60 -8.86 -2.48
N GLN A 212 1.97 -8.25 -3.47
CA GLN A 212 1.50 -8.89 -4.69
C GLN A 212 2.21 -8.38 -5.93
N SER A 213 2.60 -7.10 -5.93
CA SER A 213 3.26 -6.45 -7.05
C SER A 213 4.46 -5.66 -6.59
N ILE A 214 5.61 -5.88 -7.22
CA ILE A 214 6.81 -5.06 -7.07
C ILE A 214 7.23 -4.56 -8.45
N SER A 215 7.46 -3.26 -8.56
CA SER A 215 7.99 -2.62 -9.77
C SER A 215 9.19 -1.76 -9.42
N LEU A 216 10.39 -2.20 -9.79
CA LEU A 216 11.64 -1.49 -9.51
C LEU A 216 12.23 -0.95 -10.81
N ARG A 217 12.51 0.36 -10.84
CA ARG A 217 13.34 0.99 -11.88
C ARG A 217 14.65 1.43 -11.22
N LEU A 218 15.75 0.85 -11.63
CA LEU A 218 17.02 0.88 -10.90
C LEU A 218 18.16 1.46 -11.76
N PRO A 219 18.15 2.77 -12.06
CA PRO A 219 19.29 3.46 -12.65
C PRO A 219 20.47 3.58 -11.66
N GLY A 220 21.61 4.05 -12.14
CA GLY A 220 22.76 4.42 -11.29
C GLY A 220 23.25 3.27 -10.39
N GLU A 221 23.38 3.54 -9.10
CA GLU A 221 23.79 2.53 -8.10
C GLU A 221 22.68 1.53 -7.78
N GLY A 222 21.42 1.89 -8.05
CA GLY A 222 20.27 1.01 -7.85
C GLY A 222 20.41 -0.33 -8.57
N LYS A 223 21.14 -0.37 -9.69
CA LYS A 223 21.41 -1.62 -10.43
C LYS A 223 22.19 -2.67 -9.64
N TRP A 224 22.91 -2.25 -8.59
CA TRP A 224 23.64 -3.12 -7.67
C TRP A 224 22.79 -3.65 -6.51
N THR A 225 21.48 -3.42 -6.53
CA THR A 225 20.55 -3.97 -5.54
C THR A 225 20.71 -5.49 -5.43
N ASN A 226 20.83 -5.97 -4.20
CA ASN A 226 20.87 -7.41 -3.94
C ASN A 226 19.46 -8.00 -3.94
N PHE A 227 19.14 -8.86 -4.90
CA PHE A 227 17.82 -9.49 -5.02
C PHE A 227 17.60 -10.72 -4.11
N GLY A 228 18.49 -10.95 -3.13
CA GLY A 228 18.32 -12.01 -2.14
C GLY A 228 17.00 -11.91 -1.35
N PHE A 229 16.48 -10.70 -1.15
CA PHE A 229 15.19 -10.48 -0.49
C PHE A 229 14.00 -11.14 -1.20
N LEU A 230 14.11 -11.47 -2.50
CA LEU A 230 13.04 -12.18 -3.21
C LEU A 230 12.71 -13.55 -2.58
N GLN A 231 13.63 -14.12 -1.80
CA GLN A 231 13.44 -15.34 -1.01
C GLN A 231 12.53 -15.13 0.21
N SER A 232 12.57 -13.95 0.82
CA SER A 232 11.75 -13.62 1.99
C SER A 232 10.35 -13.13 1.59
N LEU A 233 10.19 -12.68 0.35
CA LEU A 233 8.87 -12.32 -0.18
C LEU A 233 7.98 -13.56 -0.28
N GLY A 234 6.84 -13.52 0.42
CA GLY A 234 5.90 -14.64 0.50
C GLY A 234 5.34 -15.08 -0.85
N GLN A 235 4.50 -16.13 -0.80
CA GLN A 235 3.83 -16.68 -1.99
C GLN A 235 2.80 -15.71 -2.61
N SER A 236 2.47 -14.63 -1.90
CA SER A 236 1.55 -13.59 -2.34
C SER A 236 2.03 -12.81 -3.56
N LEU A 237 3.35 -12.76 -3.82
CA LEU A 237 3.93 -11.99 -4.92
C LEU A 237 3.55 -12.64 -6.26
N LYS A 238 2.76 -11.92 -7.05
CA LYS A 238 2.25 -12.32 -8.37
C LYS A 238 2.98 -11.63 -9.51
N ARG A 239 3.46 -10.40 -9.31
CA ARG A 239 4.11 -9.60 -10.36
C ARG A 239 5.42 -9.02 -9.86
N LEU A 240 6.48 -9.20 -10.65
CA LEU A 240 7.77 -8.57 -10.46
C LEU A 240 8.20 -7.90 -11.77
N ARG A 241 8.31 -6.58 -11.74
CA ARG A 241 8.83 -5.78 -12.84
C ARG A 241 10.15 -5.16 -12.43
N ILE A 242 11.20 -5.38 -13.22
CA ILE A 242 12.53 -4.83 -12.96
C ILE A 242 13.02 -4.15 -14.24
N ARG A 243 13.31 -2.86 -14.14
CA ARG A 243 13.90 -2.05 -15.22
C ARG A 243 15.27 -1.54 -14.80
N GLY A 244 16.31 -1.80 -15.58
CA GLY A 244 17.67 -1.34 -15.30
C GLY A 244 18.74 -2.21 -15.93
N ASP A 245 19.97 -1.72 -15.92
CA ASP A 245 21.17 -2.45 -16.35
C ASP A 245 21.65 -3.40 -15.23
N ILE A 246 20.84 -4.40 -14.92
CA ILE A 246 21.10 -5.32 -13.79
C ILE A 246 22.29 -6.23 -14.13
N PRO A 247 23.32 -6.33 -13.27
CA PRO A 247 24.46 -7.22 -13.50
C PRO A 247 24.04 -8.69 -13.63
N PRO A 248 24.80 -9.53 -14.37
CA PRO A 248 24.46 -10.94 -14.60
C PRO A 248 24.20 -11.75 -13.31
N ALA A 249 24.93 -11.46 -12.23
CA ALA A 249 24.71 -12.11 -10.94
C ALA A 249 23.31 -11.80 -10.36
N GLY A 250 22.86 -10.54 -10.47
CA GLY A 250 21.53 -10.11 -10.05
C GLY A 250 20.43 -10.73 -10.92
N GLN A 251 20.62 -10.75 -12.24
CA GLN A 251 19.69 -11.41 -13.17
C GLN A 251 19.53 -12.90 -12.85
N LYS A 252 20.64 -13.60 -12.59
CA LYS A 252 20.62 -15.02 -12.18
C LYS A 252 19.87 -15.23 -10.86
N ALA A 253 20.05 -14.34 -9.88
CA ALA A 253 19.32 -14.39 -8.62
C ALA A 253 17.81 -14.22 -8.84
N ILE A 254 17.40 -13.24 -9.64
CA ILE A 254 16.00 -13.01 -10.03
C ILE A 254 15.43 -14.27 -10.69
N HIS A 255 16.04 -14.76 -11.77
CA HIS A 255 15.56 -15.94 -12.49
C HIS A 255 15.44 -17.19 -11.61
N ARG A 256 16.41 -17.40 -10.71
CA ARG A 256 16.39 -18.52 -9.77
C ARG A 256 15.18 -18.46 -8.85
N GLU A 257 14.88 -17.29 -8.28
CA GLU A 257 13.75 -17.16 -7.35
C GLU A 257 12.41 -17.15 -8.09
N THR A 258 12.33 -16.58 -9.28
CA THR A 258 11.11 -16.60 -10.08
C THR A 258 10.77 -18.01 -10.58
N ALA A 259 11.77 -18.83 -10.91
CA ALA A 259 11.56 -20.23 -11.30
C ALA A 259 10.98 -21.10 -10.18
N ARG A 260 11.10 -20.67 -8.91
CA ARG A 260 10.51 -21.36 -7.76
C ARG A 260 9.05 -20.99 -7.51
N ARG A 261 8.55 -19.93 -8.16
CA ARG A 261 7.17 -19.44 -7.96
C ARG A 261 6.20 -20.23 -8.85
N GLN A 262 4.99 -20.45 -8.34
CA GLN A 262 3.96 -21.27 -8.98
C GLN A 262 3.27 -20.55 -10.16
N HIS A 263 2.34 -21.26 -10.82
CA HIS A 263 1.54 -20.74 -11.94
C HIS A 263 0.90 -19.38 -11.66
N GLY A 264 1.00 -18.47 -12.62
CA GLY A 264 0.42 -17.12 -12.55
C GLY A 264 1.39 -16.02 -12.11
N PHE A 265 2.68 -16.34 -11.91
CA PHE A 265 3.71 -15.32 -11.65
C PHE A 265 4.16 -14.63 -12.95
N GLU A 266 4.12 -13.31 -12.96
CA GLU A 266 4.55 -12.45 -14.08
C GLU A 266 5.93 -11.83 -13.78
N LEU A 267 6.94 -12.20 -14.58
CA LEU A 267 8.25 -11.55 -14.59
C LEU A 267 8.38 -10.65 -15.81
N ASP A 268 8.65 -9.37 -15.59
CA ASP A 268 8.94 -8.41 -16.66
C ASP A 268 10.29 -7.72 -16.39
N MET A 269 11.32 -8.15 -17.10
CA MET A 269 12.67 -7.57 -17.03
C MET A 269 12.99 -6.79 -18.30
N GLY A 270 13.65 -5.64 -18.18
CA GLY A 270 14.08 -4.88 -19.35
C GLY A 270 15.05 -3.74 -19.02
N LEU A 271 15.62 -3.15 -20.06
CA LEU A 271 16.52 -2.00 -19.92
C LEU A 271 15.73 -0.71 -19.71
N ILE A 272 16.37 0.27 -19.08
CA ILE A 272 15.87 1.64 -19.05
C ILE A 272 16.42 2.33 -20.31
N TYR A 273 15.53 2.64 -21.25
CA TYR A 273 15.86 3.55 -22.33
C TYR A 273 15.63 4.97 -21.82
N GLU A 274 16.71 5.71 -21.57
CA GLU A 274 16.60 7.16 -21.39
C GLU A 274 16.32 7.77 -22.76
N ALA A 275 15.17 8.43 -22.89
CA ALA A 275 14.94 9.30 -24.04
C ALA A 275 15.99 10.42 -23.94
N ARG A 276 17.00 10.36 -24.80
CA ARG A 276 18.02 11.39 -24.94
C ARG A 276 17.44 12.63 -25.61
#